data_AF-A0A507EWK0-F1
#
_entry.id   AF-A0A507EWK0-F1
#
_cell.length_a   1.000
_cell.length_b   1.000
_cell.length_c   1.000
_cell.angle_alpha   90.00
_cell.angle_beta   90.00
_cell.angle_gamma   90.00
#
_symmetry.space_group_name_H-M   'P 1'
#
loop_
_entity.id
_entity.type
_entity.pdbx_description
1 polymer ?
#
loop_
_entity_poly.entity_id
_entity_poly.type
_entity_poly.pdbx_seq_one_letter_code
_entity_poly.pdbx_strand_id
1 'polypeptide(L)'
;MASLNPIFTAPAPVPPRPKLTPEQENLVQELHALVPTLLEELDITDSDSHKRLLAWATPSCCRRYLAATSWRNIRSAADRLKATLQWRFEYKPDQINSADIEPEARSGRSFLSGFDKHGHPLLFLVPSRPRAADTTHPRQIAFSVFMLERAIAAMPENSERIVLVIDYKDVARANATPLSVSLNYLNIFSAHYPETLALGIMVKPSWYLSVLLTMLGPFLDPVTKAKINFYDPDKGVKPSTNAGTGGWINILDVVDPSQLPVKYGGTFDFEYNHDVYWPQLLALKPAVSA
;
A
#
# COMPACT_ATOMS: atom_id res chain seq x y z
N MET A 1 -11.59 -32.45 -3.61
CA MET A 1 -11.72 -31.01 -3.29
C MET A 1 -11.25 -30.25 -4.51
N ALA A 2 -12.08 -29.41 -5.12
CA ALA A 2 -11.64 -28.58 -6.25
C ALA A 2 -10.48 -27.71 -5.78
N SER A 3 -9.35 -27.73 -6.49
CA SER A 3 -8.23 -26.83 -6.21
C SER A 3 -8.75 -25.40 -6.36
N LEU A 4 -8.81 -24.66 -5.25
CA LEU A 4 -9.16 -23.25 -5.30
C LEU A 4 -8.09 -22.54 -6.13
N ASN A 5 -8.52 -21.78 -7.14
CA ASN A 5 -7.60 -20.96 -7.93
C ASN A 5 -6.86 -20.01 -6.97
N PRO A 6 -5.55 -19.84 -7.16
CA PRO A 6 -4.78 -18.97 -6.30
C PRO A 6 -5.26 -17.52 -6.46
N ILE A 7 -5.36 -16.77 -5.36
CA ILE A 7 -5.75 -15.34 -5.39
C ILE A 7 -4.71 -14.46 -6.13
N PHE A 8 -3.52 -15.00 -6.38
CA PHE A 8 -2.47 -14.42 -7.23
C PHE A 8 -1.96 -15.44 -8.24
N THR A 9 -1.67 -14.97 -9.43
CA THR A 9 -0.70 -15.61 -10.32
C THR A 9 0.67 -14.99 -10.10
N ALA A 10 1.74 -15.79 -10.17
CA ALA A 10 3.09 -15.26 -10.08
C ALA A 10 3.31 -14.21 -11.19
N PRO A 11 3.90 -13.05 -10.87
CA PRO A 11 4.22 -12.05 -11.88
C PRO A 11 5.33 -12.58 -12.80
N ALA A 12 5.46 -11.96 -13.97
CA ALA A 12 6.68 -12.09 -14.75
C ALA A 12 7.91 -11.66 -13.91
N PRO A 13 9.12 -12.19 -14.19
CA PRO A 13 10.32 -11.80 -13.47
C PRO A 13 10.49 -10.27 -13.43
N VAL A 14 10.61 -9.73 -12.22
CA VAL A 14 10.74 -8.29 -12.00
C VAL A 14 12.13 -7.83 -12.40
N PRO A 15 12.26 -6.77 -13.21
CA PRO A 15 13.56 -6.20 -13.56
C PRO A 15 14.36 -5.82 -12.30
N PRO A 16 15.71 -5.92 -12.35
CA PRO A 16 16.55 -5.47 -11.25
C PRO A 16 16.31 -3.99 -10.92
N ARG A 17 16.42 -3.64 -9.64
CA ARG A 17 16.30 -2.26 -9.17
C ARG A 17 17.37 -1.37 -9.82
N PRO A 18 17.08 -0.08 -10.07
CA PRO A 18 18.11 0.89 -10.43
C PRO A 18 19.24 0.87 -9.39
N LYS A 19 20.49 0.77 -9.87
CA LYS A 19 21.66 0.78 -9.00
C LYS A 19 21.77 2.12 -8.28
N LEU A 20 22.13 2.07 -7.01
CA LEU A 20 22.46 3.24 -6.22
C LEU A 20 23.86 3.74 -6.61
N THR A 21 24.14 5.02 -6.40
CA THR A 21 25.53 5.51 -6.45
C THR A 21 26.32 4.95 -5.27
N PRO A 22 27.66 4.87 -5.35
CA PRO A 22 28.47 4.45 -4.20
C PRO A 22 28.20 5.28 -2.93
N GLU A 23 27.92 6.59 -3.07
CA GLU A 23 27.56 7.41 -1.90
C GLU A 23 26.20 7.00 -1.32
N GLN A 24 25.21 6.73 -2.17
CA GLN A 24 23.90 6.28 -1.73
C GLN A 24 23.96 4.88 -1.07
N GLU A 25 24.78 3.97 -1.59
CA GLU A 25 25.01 2.67 -0.97
C GLU A 25 25.63 2.82 0.41
N ASN A 26 26.63 3.71 0.56
CA ASN A 26 27.24 3.99 1.85
C ASN A 26 26.22 4.56 2.86
N LEU A 27 25.39 5.52 2.44
CA LEU A 27 24.33 6.09 3.30
C LEU A 27 23.33 5.03 3.76
N VAL A 28 22.99 4.05 2.91
CA VAL A 28 22.11 2.93 3.30
C VAL A 28 22.76 2.09 4.40
N GLN A 29 24.05 1.75 4.25
CA GLN A 29 24.77 0.97 5.26
C GLN A 29 24.92 1.75 6.57
N GLU A 30 25.23 3.05 6.49
CA GLU A 30 25.36 3.93 7.66
C GLU A 30 24.03 4.03 8.41
N LEU A 31 22.92 4.28 7.73
CA LEU A 31 21.60 4.36 8.37
C LEU A 31 21.19 3.00 8.97
N HIS A 32 21.46 1.90 8.28
CA HIS A 32 21.18 0.56 8.78
C HIS A 32 21.98 0.25 10.05
N ALA A 33 23.25 0.66 10.10
CA ALA A 33 24.10 0.49 11.28
C ALA A 33 23.61 1.30 12.49
N LEU A 34 22.84 2.37 12.30
CA LEU A 34 22.24 3.16 13.39
C LEU A 34 21.01 2.48 14.02
N VAL A 35 20.39 1.49 13.36
CA VAL A 35 19.12 0.89 13.83
C VAL A 35 19.19 0.38 15.28
N PRO A 36 20.22 -0.37 15.72
CA PRO A 36 20.31 -0.81 17.11
C PRO A 36 20.33 0.36 18.10
N THR A 37 21.09 1.42 17.81
CA THR A 37 21.14 2.63 18.64
C THR A 37 19.79 3.34 18.67
N LEU A 38 19.08 3.42 17.53
CA LEU A 38 17.74 4.02 17.49
C LEU A 38 16.75 3.24 18.37
N LEU A 39 16.86 1.91 18.45
CA LEU A 39 16.02 1.08 19.32
C LEU A 39 16.36 1.27 20.80
N GLU A 40 17.65 1.39 21.14
CA GLU A 40 18.12 1.70 22.50
C GLU A 40 17.61 3.07 22.96
N GLU A 41 17.68 4.09 22.10
CA GLU A 41 17.18 5.43 22.40
C GLU A 41 15.66 5.51 22.58
N LEU A 42 14.90 4.51 22.10
CA LEU A 42 13.46 4.38 22.32
C LEU A 42 13.12 3.58 23.58
N ASP A 43 14.12 3.11 24.33
CA ASP A 43 13.96 2.23 25.50
C ASP A 43 13.19 0.93 25.16
N ILE A 44 13.30 0.46 23.92
CA ILE A 44 12.70 -0.80 23.47
C ILE A 44 13.66 -1.94 23.82
N THR A 45 13.56 -2.37 25.07
CA THR A 45 14.46 -3.36 25.69
C THR A 45 13.87 -4.77 25.76
N ASP A 46 12.58 -4.96 25.45
CA ASP A 46 12.00 -6.29 25.39
C ASP A 46 12.59 -7.08 24.22
N SER A 47 13.10 -8.28 24.50
CA SER A 47 13.89 -9.06 23.53
C SER A 47 13.10 -9.36 22.25
N ASP A 48 11.79 -9.60 22.37
CA ASP A 48 10.96 -10.00 21.24
C ASP A 48 10.65 -8.82 20.31
N SER A 49 10.24 -7.65 20.82
CA SER A 49 10.04 -6.48 19.96
C SER A 49 11.35 -5.95 19.42
N HIS A 50 12.45 -5.99 20.18
CA HIS A 50 13.75 -5.58 19.70
C HIS A 50 14.16 -6.42 18.48
N LYS A 51 14.12 -7.77 18.58
CA LYS A 51 14.43 -8.67 17.45
C LYS A 51 13.52 -8.44 16.25
N ARG A 52 12.21 -8.29 16.50
CA ARG A 52 11.18 -8.07 15.47
C ARG A 52 11.42 -6.77 14.70
N LEU A 53 11.68 -5.67 15.41
CA LEU A 53 11.90 -4.36 14.79
C LEU A 53 13.25 -4.28 14.08
N LEU A 54 14.29 -4.91 14.63
CA LEU A 54 15.60 -5.04 13.98
C LEU A 54 15.49 -5.82 12.67
N ALA A 55 14.77 -6.95 12.67
CA ALA A 55 14.55 -7.75 11.47
C ALA A 55 13.70 -7.01 10.40
N TRP A 56 12.76 -6.16 10.82
CA TRP A 56 11.98 -5.33 9.90
C TRP A 56 12.82 -4.22 9.23
N ALA A 57 13.73 -3.61 9.98
CA ALA A 57 14.51 -2.44 9.56
C ALA A 57 15.69 -2.78 8.64
N THR A 58 15.44 -3.58 7.59
CA THR A 58 16.45 -4.03 6.61
C THR A 58 17.13 -2.87 5.85
N PRO A 59 18.25 -3.13 5.13
CA PRO A 59 18.86 -2.13 4.25
C PRO A 59 17.90 -1.59 3.18
N SER A 60 17.03 -2.43 2.62
CA SER A 60 15.97 -2.00 1.69
C SER A 60 14.95 -1.08 2.36
N CYS A 61 14.65 -1.29 3.66
CA CYS A 61 13.85 -0.35 4.43
C CYS A 61 14.56 1.00 4.57
N CYS A 62 15.82 1.00 5.00
CA CYS A 62 16.64 2.21 5.16
C CYS A 62 16.73 3.03 3.85
N ARG A 63 16.89 2.35 2.71
CA ARG A 63 16.84 2.96 1.37
C ARG A 63 15.57 3.77 1.12
N ARG A 64 14.39 3.26 1.52
CA ARG A 64 13.11 4.00 1.36
C ARG A 64 13.08 5.28 2.21
N TYR A 65 13.59 5.22 3.43
CA TYR A 65 13.66 6.39 4.31
C TYR A 65 14.63 7.46 3.80
N LEU A 66 15.78 7.06 3.25
CA LEU A 66 16.73 7.97 2.59
C LEU A 66 16.15 8.59 1.32
N ALA A 67 15.49 7.78 0.48
CA ALA A 67 14.83 8.27 -0.73
C ALA A 67 13.75 9.32 -0.38
N ALA A 68 12.97 9.07 0.68
CA ALA A 68 11.93 9.98 1.14
C ALA A 68 12.46 11.30 1.72
N THR A 69 13.77 11.39 2.02
CA THR A 69 14.46 12.64 2.40
C THR A 69 15.37 13.16 1.28
N SER A 70 15.16 12.69 0.05
CA SER A 70 15.94 13.03 -1.15
C SER A 70 17.45 12.78 -1.00
N TRP A 71 17.84 11.82 -0.16
CA TRP A 71 19.24 11.45 0.10
C TRP A 71 20.11 12.57 0.69
N ARG A 72 19.51 13.70 1.10
CA ARG A 72 20.26 14.90 1.48
C ARG A 72 20.78 14.87 2.91
N ASN A 73 20.06 14.21 3.81
CA ASN A 73 20.36 14.24 5.24
C ASN A 73 20.01 12.91 5.89
N ILE A 74 21.05 12.20 6.35
CA ILE A 74 20.90 10.93 7.07
C ILE A 74 20.18 11.12 8.41
N ARG A 75 20.39 12.24 9.11
CA ARG A 75 19.70 12.53 10.39
C ARG A 75 18.20 12.60 10.18
N SER A 76 17.74 13.31 9.15
CA SER A 76 16.31 13.37 8.83
C SER A 76 15.72 12.00 8.46
N ALA A 77 16.49 11.14 7.81
CA ALA A 77 16.06 9.77 7.54
C ALA A 77 16.01 8.92 8.82
N ALA A 78 17.00 9.07 9.71
CA ALA A 78 17.06 8.41 11.01
C ALA A 78 15.90 8.82 11.92
N ASP A 79 15.58 10.11 12.01
CA ASP A 79 14.45 10.62 12.81
C ASP A 79 13.11 10.03 12.34
N ARG A 80 12.89 9.95 11.02
CA ARG A 80 11.69 9.34 10.44
C ARG A 80 11.64 7.84 10.66
N LEU A 81 12.78 7.15 10.51
CA LEU A 81 12.89 5.72 10.77
C LEU A 81 12.58 5.42 12.24
N LYS A 82 13.19 6.19 13.16
CA LYS A 82 12.96 6.10 14.61
C LYS A 82 11.48 6.31 14.98
N ALA A 83 10.84 7.33 14.42
CA ALA A 83 9.40 7.55 14.63
C ALA A 83 8.54 6.35 14.17
N THR A 84 8.96 5.68 13.10
CA THR A 84 8.26 4.47 12.63
C THR A 84 8.57 3.25 13.47
N LEU A 85 9.80 3.09 13.98
CA LEU A 85 10.14 2.02 14.92
C LEU A 85 9.28 2.15 16.19
N GLN A 86 9.13 3.36 16.74
CA GLN A 86 8.23 3.64 17.86
C GLN A 86 6.78 3.26 17.52
N TRP A 87 6.27 3.71 16.37
CA TRP A 87 4.90 3.38 15.96
C TRP A 87 4.70 1.87 15.77
N ARG A 88 5.66 1.14 15.20
CA ARG A 88 5.58 -0.33 15.03
C ARG A 88 5.71 -1.09 16.35
N PHE A 89 6.33 -0.50 17.37
CA PHE A 89 6.36 -1.02 18.73
C PHE A 89 4.98 -0.90 19.39
N GLU A 90 4.36 0.28 19.29
CA GLU A 90 3.08 0.59 19.91
C GLU A 90 1.89 -0.07 19.16
N TYR A 91 1.78 0.19 17.87
CA TYR A 91 0.65 -0.19 17.02
C TYR A 91 0.71 -1.64 16.52
N LYS A 92 1.92 -2.21 16.43
CA LYS A 92 2.17 -3.61 16.01
C LYS A 92 1.46 -4.01 14.71
N PRO A 93 1.71 -3.31 13.59
CA PRO A 93 1.01 -3.55 12.32
C PRO A 93 1.21 -4.98 11.77
N ASP A 94 2.35 -5.61 12.07
CA ASP A 94 2.68 -6.99 11.70
C ASP A 94 2.02 -8.05 12.60
N GLN A 95 1.36 -7.66 13.69
CA GLN A 95 0.71 -8.55 14.66
C GLN A 95 -0.79 -8.26 14.82
N ILE A 96 -1.40 -7.55 13.87
CA ILE A 96 -2.86 -7.34 13.86
C ILE A 96 -3.55 -8.70 13.78
N ASN A 97 -4.40 -9.00 14.75
CA ASN A 97 -5.19 -10.23 14.78
C ASN A 97 -6.23 -10.22 13.64
N SER A 98 -6.12 -11.19 12.75
CA SER A 98 -6.99 -11.28 11.57
C SER A 98 -8.46 -11.49 11.93
N ALA A 99 -8.76 -12.16 13.05
CA ALA A 99 -10.15 -12.40 13.47
C ALA A 99 -10.88 -11.09 13.82
N ASP A 100 -10.16 -10.11 14.39
CA ASP A 100 -10.74 -8.83 14.81
C ASP A 100 -11.11 -7.94 13.62
N ILE A 101 -10.40 -8.09 12.49
CA ILE A 101 -10.56 -7.29 11.27
C ILE A 101 -11.30 -8.03 10.14
N GLU A 102 -11.49 -9.34 10.25
CA GLU A 102 -12.21 -10.18 9.26
C GLU A 102 -13.61 -9.64 8.92
N PRO A 103 -14.43 -9.10 9.86
CA PRO A 103 -15.71 -8.50 9.52
C PRO A 103 -15.61 -7.40 8.45
N GLU A 104 -14.52 -6.62 8.43
CA GLU A 104 -14.28 -5.58 7.41
C GLU A 104 -13.90 -6.18 6.04
N ALA A 105 -13.32 -7.37 6.03
CA ALA A 105 -12.92 -8.07 4.82
C ALA A 105 -14.09 -8.75 4.10
N ARG A 106 -15.14 -9.18 4.82
CA ARG A 106 -16.23 -10.01 4.28
C ARG A 106 -16.89 -9.48 3.01
N SER A 107 -17.06 -8.16 2.89
CA SER A 107 -17.70 -7.58 1.71
C SER A 107 -16.77 -7.51 0.49
N GLY A 108 -15.47 -7.78 0.65
CA GLY A 108 -14.47 -7.57 -0.39
C GLY A 108 -14.22 -6.09 -0.68
N ARG A 109 -14.43 -5.18 0.28
CA ARG A 109 -14.16 -3.74 0.09
C ARG A 109 -12.68 -3.44 -0.14
N SER A 110 -11.79 -4.33 0.28
CA SER A 110 -10.36 -4.30 0.02
C SER A 110 -9.86 -5.71 -0.29
N PHE A 111 -9.07 -5.87 -1.36
CA PHE A 111 -8.49 -7.16 -1.74
C PHE A 111 -7.25 -6.96 -2.60
N LEU A 112 -6.39 -7.97 -2.67
CA LEU A 112 -5.24 -8.03 -3.55
C LEU A 112 -5.57 -8.93 -4.75
N SER A 113 -5.11 -8.56 -5.94
CA SER A 113 -5.28 -9.39 -7.14
C SER A 113 -4.26 -9.01 -8.21
N GLY A 114 -3.32 -9.91 -8.50
CA GLY A 114 -2.32 -9.73 -9.56
C GLY A 114 -1.26 -8.66 -9.26
N PHE A 115 -0.48 -8.36 -10.30
CA PHE A 115 0.68 -7.46 -10.24
C PHE A 115 0.74 -6.55 -11.47
N ASP A 116 1.35 -5.38 -11.34
CA ASP A 116 1.71 -4.57 -12.50
C ASP A 116 2.91 -5.17 -13.27
N LYS A 117 3.26 -4.59 -14.42
CA LYS A 117 4.39 -5.04 -15.25
C LYS A 117 5.77 -4.87 -14.59
N HIS A 118 5.83 -4.22 -13.43
CA HIS A 118 7.02 -4.08 -12.60
C HIS A 118 6.97 -4.96 -11.35
N GLY A 119 5.98 -5.85 -11.24
CA GLY A 119 5.81 -6.76 -10.10
C GLY A 119 5.37 -6.07 -8.82
N HIS A 120 4.76 -4.89 -8.89
CA HIS A 120 4.09 -4.28 -7.76
C HIS A 120 2.73 -4.97 -7.54
N PRO A 121 2.44 -5.49 -6.33
CA PRO A 121 1.13 -6.03 -6.02
C PRO A 121 0.03 -4.97 -6.23
N LEU A 122 -1.09 -5.39 -6.82
CA LEU A 122 -2.27 -4.54 -6.96
C LEU A 122 -3.18 -4.68 -5.73
N LEU A 123 -3.39 -3.58 -5.02
CA LEU A 123 -4.33 -3.48 -3.90
C LEU A 123 -5.57 -2.72 -4.34
N PHE A 124 -6.68 -3.45 -4.44
CA PHE A 124 -7.98 -2.92 -4.82
C PHE A 124 -8.74 -2.41 -3.62
N LEU A 125 -9.35 -1.23 -3.77
CA LEU A 125 -10.28 -0.65 -2.82
C LEU A 125 -11.60 -0.38 -3.55
N VAL A 126 -12.72 -0.81 -3.00
CA VAL A 126 -14.06 -0.64 -3.61
C VAL A 126 -14.99 0.05 -2.59
N PRO A 127 -14.89 1.39 -2.42
CA PRO A 127 -15.62 2.11 -1.39
C PRO A 127 -17.15 2.07 -1.53
N SER A 128 -17.71 1.59 -2.64
CA SER A 128 -19.16 1.43 -2.79
C SER A 128 -19.71 0.17 -2.11
N ARG A 129 -18.87 -0.86 -1.86
CA ARG A 129 -19.27 -2.06 -1.11
C ARG A 129 -19.65 -1.69 0.34
N PRO A 130 -20.47 -2.47 1.05
CA PRO A 130 -20.88 -2.14 2.42
C PRO A 130 -19.71 -2.26 3.42
N ARG A 131 -19.78 -1.51 4.53
CA ARG A 131 -18.90 -1.69 5.70
C ARG A 131 -19.52 -2.75 6.63
N ALA A 132 -18.74 -3.30 7.54
CA ALA A 132 -19.30 -4.10 8.63
C ALA A 132 -20.29 -3.25 9.47
N ALA A 133 -21.38 -3.86 9.93
CA ALA A 133 -22.46 -3.14 10.61
C ALA A 133 -22.00 -2.46 11.92
N ASP A 134 -21.09 -3.11 12.64
CA ASP A 134 -20.50 -2.70 13.92
C ASP A 134 -19.13 -2.00 13.74
N THR A 135 -18.84 -1.50 12.54
CA THR A 135 -17.54 -0.92 12.20
C THR A 135 -17.19 0.30 13.05
N THR A 136 -15.92 0.37 13.45
CA THR A 136 -15.33 1.54 14.12
C THR A 136 -14.19 2.09 13.26
N HIS A 137 -13.88 3.38 13.42
CA HIS A 137 -12.73 3.97 12.72
C HIS A 137 -11.41 3.27 13.02
N PRO A 138 -11.07 2.90 14.28
CA PRO A 138 -9.87 2.13 14.57
C PRO A 138 -9.82 0.77 13.84
N ARG A 139 -10.94 0.05 13.76
CA ARG A 139 -11.01 -1.25 13.06
C ARG A 139 -10.80 -1.10 11.55
N GLN A 140 -11.36 -0.05 10.95
CA GLN A 140 -11.13 0.26 9.53
C GLN A 140 -9.66 0.59 9.24
N ILE A 141 -9.02 1.32 10.15
CA ILE A 141 -7.59 1.65 10.05
C ILE A 141 -6.74 0.39 10.18
N ALA A 142 -7.02 -0.45 11.19
CA ALA A 142 -6.34 -1.73 11.37
C ALA A 142 -6.50 -2.63 10.14
N PHE A 143 -7.71 -2.73 9.58
CA PHE A 143 -7.94 -3.49 8.36
C PHE A 143 -7.13 -2.93 7.17
N SER A 144 -7.08 -1.61 7.00
CA SER A 144 -6.32 -1.00 5.90
C SER A 144 -4.81 -1.20 6.05
N VAL A 145 -4.28 -1.06 7.27
CA VAL A 145 -2.87 -1.34 7.58
C VAL A 145 -2.57 -2.83 7.38
N PHE A 146 -3.44 -3.72 7.83
CA PHE A 146 -3.32 -5.16 7.61
C PHE A 146 -3.23 -5.50 6.12
N MET A 147 -4.13 -4.95 5.30
CA MET A 147 -4.11 -5.17 3.85
C MET A 147 -2.84 -4.63 3.19
N LEU A 148 -2.30 -3.50 3.66
CA LEU A 148 -1.03 -2.95 3.18
C LEU A 148 0.15 -3.86 3.56
N GLU A 149 0.22 -4.35 4.80
CA GLU A 149 1.25 -5.30 5.23
C GLU A 149 1.16 -6.63 4.46
N ARG A 150 -0.05 -7.10 4.12
CA ARG A 150 -0.25 -8.25 3.21
C ARG A 150 0.21 -7.96 1.78
N ALA A 151 -0.01 -6.74 1.28
CA ALA A 151 0.51 -6.33 -0.03
C ALA A 151 2.03 -6.35 -0.04
N ILE A 152 2.68 -5.80 1.00
CA ILE A 152 4.14 -5.82 1.16
C ILE A 152 4.66 -7.26 1.26
N ALA A 153 3.96 -8.13 1.99
CA ALA A 153 4.29 -9.56 2.08
C ALA A 153 4.22 -10.29 0.73
N ALA A 154 3.35 -9.84 -0.18
CA ALA A 154 3.19 -10.42 -1.51
C ALA A 154 4.23 -9.90 -2.54
N MET A 155 5.07 -8.92 -2.18
CA MET A 155 6.04 -8.37 -3.11
C MET A 155 7.05 -9.44 -3.55
N PRO A 156 7.22 -9.67 -4.87
CA PRO A 156 8.31 -10.50 -5.37
C PRO A 156 9.66 -9.83 -5.10
N GLU A 157 10.74 -10.59 -5.28
CA GLU A 157 12.09 -10.04 -5.21
C GLU A 157 12.24 -8.83 -6.15
N ASN A 158 12.97 -7.80 -5.70
CA ASN A 158 13.18 -6.52 -6.38
C ASN A 158 11.97 -5.58 -6.47
N SER A 159 10.78 -5.99 -6.02
CA SER A 159 9.62 -5.12 -5.85
C SER A 159 9.61 -4.48 -4.46
N GLU A 160 9.26 -3.20 -4.38
CA GLU A 160 9.25 -2.43 -3.11
C GLU A 160 8.03 -1.52 -2.96
N ARG A 161 7.13 -1.55 -3.94
CA ARG A 161 6.00 -0.63 -4.03
C ARG A 161 4.72 -1.36 -4.39
N ILE A 162 3.60 -0.73 -4.12
CA ILE A 162 2.27 -1.22 -4.46
C ILE A 162 1.61 -0.29 -5.47
N VAL A 163 0.65 -0.85 -6.20
CA VAL A 163 -0.31 -0.06 -6.97
C VAL A 163 -1.65 -0.10 -6.26
N LEU A 164 -2.20 1.08 -5.96
CA LEU A 164 -3.56 1.20 -5.45
C LEU A 164 -4.54 1.32 -6.61
N VAL A 165 -5.57 0.48 -6.64
CA VAL A 165 -6.66 0.57 -7.62
C VAL A 165 -7.95 0.85 -6.87
N ILE A 166 -8.47 2.06 -6.98
CA ILE A 166 -9.65 2.51 -6.22
C ILE A 166 -10.85 2.63 -7.15
N ASP A 167 -11.83 1.77 -6.95
CA ASP A 167 -13.07 1.71 -7.74
C ASP A 167 -14.12 2.68 -7.19
N TYR A 168 -14.24 3.83 -7.84
CA TYR A 168 -15.23 4.87 -7.51
C TYR A 168 -16.60 4.65 -8.15
N LYS A 169 -16.81 3.54 -8.86
CA LYS A 169 -18.14 3.21 -9.38
C LYS A 169 -19.13 3.11 -8.22
N ASP A 170 -20.26 3.80 -8.36
CA ASP A 170 -21.35 3.86 -7.38
C ASP A 170 -20.94 4.46 -6.01
N VAL A 171 -19.81 5.19 -5.97
CA VAL A 171 -19.45 6.00 -4.80
C VAL A 171 -20.21 7.34 -4.85
N ALA A 172 -21.06 7.54 -3.84
CA ALA A 172 -21.83 8.73 -3.59
C ALA A 172 -21.48 9.32 -2.22
N ARG A 173 -21.98 10.53 -1.91
CA ARG A 173 -21.70 11.19 -0.62
C ARG A 173 -22.08 10.32 0.60
N ALA A 174 -23.11 9.47 0.47
CA ALA A 174 -23.61 8.65 1.58
C ALA A 174 -22.70 7.46 1.94
N ASN A 175 -21.92 6.91 1.01
CA ASN A 175 -20.99 5.80 1.26
C ASN A 175 -19.52 6.23 1.24
N ALA A 176 -19.23 7.47 0.85
CA ALA A 176 -17.90 8.06 0.88
C ALA A 176 -17.24 7.98 2.27
N THR A 177 -15.92 7.86 2.26
CA THR A 177 -15.13 7.90 3.49
C THR A 177 -15.11 9.34 4.03
N PRO A 178 -15.38 9.56 5.33
CA PRO A 178 -15.28 10.91 5.91
C PRO A 178 -13.90 11.53 5.69
N LEU A 179 -13.84 12.85 5.56
CA LEU A 179 -12.59 13.57 5.34
C LEU A 179 -11.60 13.36 6.50
N SER A 180 -12.08 13.38 7.74
CA SER A 180 -11.25 13.14 8.93
C SER A 180 -10.58 11.77 8.92
N VAL A 181 -11.31 10.75 8.48
CA VAL A 181 -10.77 9.38 8.34
C VAL A 181 -9.76 9.32 7.19
N SER A 182 -10.03 10.02 6.08
CA SER A 182 -9.10 10.11 4.94
C SER A 182 -7.79 10.79 5.33
N LEU A 183 -7.85 11.87 6.12
CA LEU A 183 -6.67 12.54 6.67
C LEU A 183 -5.90 11.63 7.64
N ASN A 184 -6.60 10.82 8.44
CA ASN A 184 -5.94 9.86 9.32
C ASN A 184 -5.15 8.81 8.52
N TYR A 185 -5.73 8.27 7.45
CA TYR A 185 -5.00 7.40 6.53
C TYR A 185 -3.77 8.07 5.92
N LEU A 186 -3.91 9.31 5.42
CA LEU A 186 -2.78 10.05 4.87
C LEU A 186 -1.67 10.25 5.90
N ASN A 187 -2.02 10.61 7.15
CA ASN A 187 -1.04 10.79 8.22
C ASN A 187 -0.28 9.50 8.50
N ILE A 188 -0.98 8.38 8.66
CA ILE A 188 -0.34 7.07 8.94
C ILE A 188 0.56 6.66 7.76
N PHE A 189 0.05 6.71 6.53
CA PHE A 189 0.78 6.22 5.37
C PHE A 189 1.97 7.11 4.98
N SER A 190 1.84 8.43 5.06
CA SER A 190 2.95 9.36 4.78
C SER A 190 4.04 9.31 5.86
N ALA A 191 3.68 9.06 7.12
CA ALA A 191 4.63 8.95 8.21
C ALA A 191 5.38 7.61 8.19
N HIS A 192 4.66 6.50 8.03
CA HIS A 192 5.19 5.16 8.35
C HIS A 192 5.41 4.23 7.14
N TYR A 193 4.88 4.59 5.97
CA TYR A 193 5.03 3.85 4.72
C TYR A 193 5.63 4.71 3.59
N PRO A 194 6.78 5.37 3.83
CA PRO A 194 7.40 6.23 2.83
C PRO A 194 7.75 5.43 1.56
N GLU A 195 7.65 6.09 0.41
CA GLU A 195 8.06 5.54 -0.89
C GLU A 195 7.37 4.21 -1.29
N THR A 196 6.24 3.86 -0.67
CA THR A 196 5.55 2.58 -0.89
C THR A 196 4.54 2.65 -2.05
N LEU A 197 3.99 3.82 -2.37
CA LEU A 197 3.07 3.97 -3.50
C LEU A 197 3.85 4.11 -4.82
N ALA A 198 3.67 3.16 -5.74
CA ALA A 198 4.12 3.29 -7.13
C ALA A 198 3.13 4.12 -7.94
N LEU A 199 1.85 3.73 -7.91
CA LEU A 199 0.79 4.32 -8.71
C LEU A 199 -0.55 4.24 -7.97
N GLY A 200 -1.37 5.29 -8.06
CA GLY A 200 -2.76 5.27 -7.61
C GLY A 200 -3.70 5.43 -8.80
N ILE A 201 -4.51 4.41 -9.09
CA ILE A 201 -5.44 4.40 -10.23
C ILE A 201 -6.87 4.54 -9.71
N MET A 202 -7.52 5.64 -10.07
CA MET A 202 -8.89 5.95 -9.71
C MET A 202 -9.80 5.48 -10.85
N VAL A 203 -10.49 4.35 -10.64
CA VAL A 203 -11.35 3.71 -11.63
C VAL A 203 -12.75 4.32 -11.57
N LYS A 204 -13.31 4.65 -12.74
CA LYS A 204 -14.64 5.28 -12.90
C LYS A 204 -14.82 6.47 -11.93
N PRO A 205 -13.90 7.46 -11.95
CA PRO A 205 -13.93 8.54 -10.97
C PRO A 205 -15.23 9.33 -11.09
N SER A 206 -15.90 9.56 -9.95
CA SER A 206 -17.08 10.43 -9.88
C SER A 206 -16.67 11.87 -9.57
N TRP A 207 -17.59 12.83 -9.77
CA TRP A 207 -17.34 14.25 -9.48
C TRP A 207 -16.90 14.49 -8.02
N TYR A 208 -17.35 13.62 -7.10
CA TYR A 208 -17.00 13.67 -5.69
C TYR A 208 -15.49 13.50 -5.45
N LEU A 209 -14.80 12.68 -6.26
CA LEU A 209 -13.35 12.50 -6.12
C LEU A 209 -12.60 13.80 -6.36
N SER A 210 -13.00 14.61 -7.33
CA SER A 210 -12.37 15.91 -7.58
C SER A 210 -12.49 16.85 -6.38
N VAL A 211 -13.63 16.83 -5.68
CA VAL A 211 -13.84 17.58 -4.45
C VAL A 211 -12.92 17.05 -3.34
N LEU A 212 -12.85 15.74 -3.15
CA LEU A 212 -11.98 15.12 -2.14
C LEU A 212 -10.50 15.44 -2.39
N LEU A 213 -10.02 15.31 -3.63
CA LEU A 213 -8.64 15.63 -3.99
C LEU A 213 -8.30 17.12 -3.78
N THR A 214 -9.27 18.00 -3.98
CA THR A 214 -9.11 19.43 -3.69
C THR A 214 -8.94 19.66 -2.19
N MET A 215 -9.75 18.98 -1.35
CA MET A 215 -9.66 19.08 0.11
C MET A 215 -8.37 18.46 0.68
N LEU A 216 -7.91 17.35 0.10
CA LEU A 216 -6.69 16.66 0.53
C LEU A 216 -5.41 17.32 -0.03
N GLY A 217 -5.53 18.14 -1.07
CA GLY A 217 -4.41 18.76 -1.79
C GLY A 217 -3.33 19.39 -0.90
N PRO A 218 -3.68 20.18 0.15
CA PRO A 218 -2.68 20.77 1.06
C PRO A 218 -1.83 19.76 1.83
N PHE A 219 -2.29 18.51 1.95
CA PHE A 219 -1.63 17.44 2.70
C PHE A 219 -0.93 16.42 1.79
N LEU A 220 -1.03 16.57 0.46
CA LEU A 220 -0.37 15.72 -0.52
C LEU A 220 0.82 16.45 -1.09
N ASP A 221 2.02 15.88 -0.92
CA ASP A 221 3.20 16.39 -1.60
C ASP A 221 3.06 16.23 -3.14
N PRO A 222 3.79 17.04 -3.93
CA PRO A 222 3.66 17.00 -5.39
C PRO A 222 3.96 15.63 -6.02
N VAL A 223 4.87 14.84 -5.44
CA VAL A 223 5.24 13.51 -5.97
C VAL A 223 4.09 12.54 -5.73
N THR A 224 3.49 12.53 -4.54
CA THR A 224 2.31 11.71 -4.26
C THR A 224 1.12 12.11 -5.13
N LYS A 225 0.88 13.41 -5.33
CA LYS A 225 -0.21 13.89 -6.18
C LYS A 225 -0.04 13.48 -7.65
N ALA A 226 1.19 13.53 -8.16
CA ALA A 226 1.52 13.13 -9.53
C ALA A 226 1.32 11.62 -9.79
N LYS A 227 1.35 10.78 -8.75
CA LYS A 227 1.07 9.34 -8.84
C LYS A 227 -0.42 9.00 -8.96
N ILE A 228 -1.32 9.97 -8.78
CA ILE A 228 -2.77 9.77 -8.91
C ILE A 228 -3.15 9.86 -10.39
N ASN A 229 -3.75 8.79 -10.90
CA ASN A 229 -4.13 8.61 -12.30
C ASN A 229 -5.60 8.18 -12.37
N PHE A 230 -6.24 8.40 -13.51
CA PHE A 230 -7.65 8.13 -13.73
C PHE A 230 -7.83 7.11 -14.84
N TYR A 231 -8.82 6.23 -14.67
CA TYR A 231 -9.13 5.20 -15.65
C TYR A 231 -10.64 5.00 -15.70
N ASP A 232 -11.19 4.81 -16.90
CA ASP A 232 -12.57 4.41 -17.11
C ASP A 232 -12.62 3.41 -18.29
N PRO A 233 -12.88 2.11 -18.04
CA PRO A 233 -12.91 1.10 -19.09
C PRO A 233 -13.96 1.41 -20.16
N ASP A 234 -15.00 2.17 -19.82
CA ASP A 234 -16.12 2.45 -20.72
C ASP A 234 -15.87 3.70 -21.58
N LYS A 235 -14.87 4.54 -21.23
CA LYS A 235 -14.70 5.88 -21.82
C LYS A 235 -13.27 6.21 -22.27
N GLY A 236 -12.32 5.29 -22.10
CA GLY A 236 -10.93 5.44 -22.56
C GLY A 236 -10.18 6.62 -21.92
N VAL A 237 -9.08 7.03 -22.56
CA VAL A 237 -8.21 8.13 -22.11
C VAL A 237 -8.84 9.49 -22.43
N LYS A 238 -8.78 10.43 -21.48
CA LYS A 238 -9.34 11.79 -21.61
C LYS A 238 -8.32 12.86 -21.19
N PRO A 239 -8.52 14.13 -21.55
CA PRO A 239 -7.76 15.22 -20.96
C PRO A 239 -7.92 15.24 -19.43
N SER A 240 -6.82 15.41 -18.70
CA SER A 240 -6.87 15.59 -17.25
C SER A 240 -7.42 16.96 -16.89
N THR A 241 -8.39 17.00 -15.97
CA THR A 241 -8.97 18.24 -15.43
C THR A 241 -8.44 18.56 -14.03
N ASN A 242 -7.59 17.71 -13.47
CA ASN A 242 -7.13 17.79 -12.08
C ASN A 242 -5.64 18.15 -12.06
N ALA A 243 -5.33 19.43 -11.84
CA ALA A 243 -3.97 19.94 -11.91
C ALA A 243 -3.00 19.23 -10.94
N GLY A 244 -1.84 18.83 -11.46
CA GLY A 244 -0.78 18.14 -10.71
C GLY A 244 -0.98 16.64 -10.50
N THR A 245 -2.00 16.04 -11.12
CA THR A 245 -2.19 14.57 -11.17
C THR A 245 -1.52 13.99 -12.41
N GLY A 246 -1.29 12.67 -12.44
CA GLY A 246 -0.72 11.95 -13.60
C GLY A 246 -1.64 11.90 -14.82
N GLY A 247 -2.93 12.16 -14.62
CA GLY A 247 -3.92 12.26 -15.69
C GLY A 247 -4.63 10.94 -16.01
N TRP A 248 -5.29 10.87 -17.16
CA TRP A 248 -5.99 9.66 -17.58
C TRP A 248 -5.03 8.69 -18.27
N ILE A 249 -5.14 7.41 -17.93
CA ILE A 249 -4.29 6.34 -18.46
C ILE A 249 -5.14 5.21 -19.05
N ASN A 250 -4.51 4.35 -19.83
CA ASN A 250 -5.01 3.00 -20.07
C ASN A 250 -4.32 2.05 -19.07
N ILE A 251 -5.09 1.40 -18.20
CA ILE A 251 -4.53 0.51 -17.18
C ILE A 251 -3.74 -0.67 -17.79
N LEU A 252 -4.07 -1.08 -19.02
CA LEU A 252 -3.37 -2.16 -19.72
C LEU A 252 -1.96 -1.78 -20.19
N ASP A 253 -1.62 -0.48 -20.18
CA ASP A 253 -0.27 -0.03 -20.45
C ASP A 253 0.67 -0.38 -19.27
N VAL A 254 0.12 -0.43 -18.05
CA VAL A 254 0.86 -0.66 -16.79
C VAL A 254 0.65 -2.04 -16.18
N VAL A 255 -0.49 -2.68 -16.43
CA VAL A 255 -0.83 -4.03 -15.94
C VAL A 255 -1.05 -4.97 -17.11
N ASP A 256 -0.50 -6.18 -17.06
CA ASP A 256 -0.78 -7.20 -18.08
C ASP A 256 -2.24 -7.67 -17.98
N PRO A 257 -2.97 -7.86 -19.10
CA PRO A 257 -4.37 -8.30 -19.06
C PRO A 257 -4.59 -9.55 -18.21
N SER A 258 -3.66 -10.51 -18.22
CA SER A 258 -3.75 -11.75 -17.44
C SER A 258 -3.65 -11.55 -15.92
N GLN A 259 -3.18 -10.38 -15.47
CA GLN A 259 -3.06 -10.02 -14.05
C GLN A 259 -4.21 -9.13 -13.57
N LEU A 260 -5.02 -8.60 -14.49
CA LEU A 260 -6.08 -7.65 -14.18
C LEU A 260 -7.45 -8.35 -14.22
N PRO A 261 -8.30 -8.20 -13.19
CA PRO A 261 -9.64 -8.78 -13.22
C PRO A 261 -10.45 -8.35 -14.45
N VAL A 262 -11.26 -9.25 -15.00
CA VAL A 262 -12.15 -8.97 -16.15
C VAL A 262 -13.01 -7.73 -15.94
N LYS A 263 -13.50 -7.51 -14.71
CA LYS A 263 -14.26 -6.32 -14.31
C LYS A 263 -13.56 -4.99 -14.64
N TYR A 264 -12.23 -4.98 -14.66
CA TYR A 264 -11.39 -3.81 -14.89
C TYR A 264 -10.75 -3.78 -16.28
N GLY A 265 -11.19 -4.66 -17.20
CA GLY A 265 -10.74 -4.70 -18.59
C GLY A 265 -9.60 -5.67 -18.88
N GLY A 266 -9.21 -6.51 -17.92
CA GLY A 266 -8.26 -7.59 -18.14
C GLY A 266 -8.92 -8.91 -18.53
N THR A 267 -8.19 -10.00 -18.34
CA THR A 267 -8.62 -11.37 -18.66
C THR A 267 -8.51 -12.31 -17.45
N PHE A 268 -8.10 -11.81 -16.28
CA PHE A 268 -8.05 -12.62 -15.06
C PHE A 268 -9.46 -12.83 -14.51
N ASP A 269 -9.93 -14.08 -14.50
CA ASP A 269 -11.23 -14.43 -13.96
C ASP A 269 -11.18 -14.42 -12.43
N PHE A 270 -11.51 -13.26 -11.85
CA PHE A 270 -11.49 -13.03 -10.42
C PHE A 270 -12.84 -12.51 -9.93
N GLU A 271 -13.42 -13.27 -9.02
CA GLU A 271 -14.55 -12.86 -8.21
C GLU A 271 -14.20 -13.05 -6.73
N TYR A 272 -14.49 -12.02 -5.92
CA TYR A 272 -14.20 -12.09 -4.49
C TYR A 272 -15.18 -13.04 -3.79
N ASN A 273 -14.67 -14.20 -3.37
CA ASN A 273 -15.35 -15.11 -2.45
C ASN A 273 -14.55 -15.15 -1.15
N HIS A 274 -15.13 -14.64 -0.06
CA HIS A 274 -14.44 -14.47 1.21
C HIS A 274 -13.88 -15.79 1.78
N ASP A 275 -14.68 -16.86 1.76
CA ASP A 275 -14.33 -18.15 2.36
C ASP A 275 -13.18 -18.84 1.62
N VAL A 276 -12.98 -18.47 0.34
CA VAL A 276 -11.86 -18.92 -0.50
C VAL A 276 -10.66 -17.99 -0.39
N TYR A 277 -10.91 -16.68 -0.39
CA TYR A 277 -9.89 -15.65 -0.49
C TYR A 277 -9.16 -15.43 0.84
N TRP A 278 -9.90 -15.35 1.95
CA TRP A 278 -9.37 -14.96 3.24
C TRP A 278 -8.28 -15.93 3.74
N PRO A 279 -8.48 -17.27 3.73
CA PRO A 279 -7.45 -18.21 4.13
C PRO A 279 -6.17 -18.12 3.28
N GLN A 280 -6.31 -17.86 1.98
CA GLN A 280 -5.17 -17.69 1.07
C GLN A 280 -4.39 -16.40 1.37
N LEU A 281 -5.09 -15.31 1.67
CA LEU A 281 -4.45 -14.06 2.08
C LEU A 281 -3.68 -14.23 3.40
N LEU A 282 -4.26 -14.95 4.37
CA LEU A 282 -3.61 -15.22 5.66
C LEU A 282 -2.37 -16.10 5.52
N ALA A 283 -2.32 -16.96 4.50
CA ALA A 283 -1.16 -17.78 4.19
C ALA A 283 0.05 -16.97 3.67
N LEU A 284 -0.14 -15.71 3.26
CA LEU A 284 0.97 -14.81 2.94
C LEU A 284 1.77 -14.52 4.22
N LYS A 285 3.01 -14.99 4.24
CA LYS A 285 3.94 -14.73 5.34
C LYS A 285 4.47 -13.31 5.22
N PRO A 286 4.30 -12.42 6.23
CA PRO A 286 5.00 -11.16 6.24
C PRO A 286 6.50 -11.38 6.18
N ALA A 287 7.23 -10.46 5.54
CA ALA A 287 8.68 -10.55 5.29
C ALA A 287 9.54 -10.67 6.56
N VAL A 288 8.95 -10.52 7.75
CA VAL A 288 9.60 -10.59 9.06
C VAL A 288 9.14 -11.82 9.87
N SER A 289 8.45 -12.78 9.24
CA SER A 289 8.05 -14.03 9.91
C SER A 289 8.94 -15.21 9.52
N ALA A 290 9.73 -15.65 10.50
CA ALA A 290 10.71 -16.74 10.55
C ALA A 290 12.14 -16.39 10.09
#